data_AF-A0A0F4Q997-F1
#
_entry.id   AF-A0A0F4Q997-F1
#
_cell.length_a   1.000
_cell.length_b   1.000
_cell.length_c   1.000
_cell.angle_alpha   90.00
_cell.angle_beta   90.00
_cell.angle_gamma   90.00
#
_symmetry.space_group_name_H-M   'P 1'
#
loop_
_entity.id
_entity.type
_entity.pdbx_description
1 polymer ?
#
loop_
_entity_poly.entity_id
_entity_poly.type
_entity_poly.pdbx_seq_one_letter_code
_entity_poly.pdbx_strand_id
1 'polypeptide(L)'
;MYIVKLLFKTATLDQEKFPKFIRVNPGDITLKFVFDNIRNVGIAAALFYCGALIFRGEPLRVFFDLAYSQVFVSLAICLLSFVLWSLNLLQAAFAIIGQKERPIVFIGIVLFLLQAAMGIVFFTHIDAFFDG
;
A
#
# COMPACT_ATOMS: atom_id res chain seq x y z
N MET A 1 21.80 -0.01 15.98
CA MET A 1 22.16 -1.09 15.02
C MET A 1 21.66 -2.49 15.42
N TYR A 2 21.30 -2.74 16.69
CA TYR A 2 20.78 -4.04 17.17
C TYR A 2 19.30 -4.30 16.84
N ILE A 3 18.44 -3.28 16.85
CA ILE A 3 17.00 -3.42 16.56
C ILE A 3 16.77 -3.86 15.11
N VAL A 4 17.57 -3.33 14.17
CA VAL A 4 17.55 -3.75 12.76
C VAL A 4 17.91 -5.23 12.65
N LYS A 5 18.98 -5.69 13.30
CA LYS A 5 19.35 -7.11 13.33
C LYS A 5 18.27 -8.01 13.93
N LEU A 6 17.50 -7.52 14.90
CA LEU A 6 16.41 -8.30 15.52
C LEU A 6 15.20 -8.43 14.58
N LEU A 7 14.82 -7.37 13.88
CA LEU A 7 13.74 -7.37 12.88
C LEU A 7 14.02 -8.34 11.70
N PHE A 8 15.28 -8.49 11.30
CA PHE A 8 15.68 -9.43 10.24
C PHE A 8 15.89 -10.87 10.73
N LYS A 9 16.01 -11.14 12.03
CA LYS A 9 16.32 -12.48 12.57
C LYS A 9 15.05 -13.34 12.76
N THR A 10 13.87 -12.74 12.88
CA THR A 10 12.62 -13.43 13.21
C THR A 10 11.68 -13.69 12.04
N ALA A 11 11.97 -13.17 10.84
CA ALA A 11 11.21 -13.49 9.65
C ALA A 11 12.15 -13.70 8.47
N THR A 12 12.67 -14.93 8.31
CA THR A 12 13.13 -15.38 6.99
C THR A 12 11.90 -15.55 6.11
N LEU A 13 11.35 -14.44 5.64
CA LEU A 13 10.37 -14.39 4.58
C LEU A 13 11.06 -14.91 3.32
N ASP A 14 10.96 -16.22 3.13
CA ASP A 14 11.46 -16.90 1.96
C ASP A 14 10.61 -16.49 0.74
N GLN A 15 11.17 -15.58 -0.06
CA GLN A 15 10.50 -15.02 -1.24
C GLN A 15 10.11 -16.12 -2.23
N GLU A 16 10.79 -17.28 -2.22
CA GLU A 16 10.49 -18.38 -3.13
C GLU A 16 9.15 -19.07 -2.84
N LYS A 17 8.55 -18.82 -1.68
CA LYS A 17 7.22 -19.34 -1.31
C LYS A 17 6.06 -18.44 -1.76
N PHE A 18 6.35 -17.23 -2.21
CA PHE A 18 5.32 -16.26 -2.62
C PHE A 18 5.03 -16.33 -4.12
N PRO A 19 3.85 -15.88 -4.60
CA PRO A 19 3.55 -15.84 -6.02
C PRO A 19 4.53 -14.95 -6.80
N LYS A 20 4.86 -15.33 -8.05
CA LYS A 20 5.86 -14.63 -8.89
C LYS A 20 5.61 -13.13 -9.03
N PHE A 21 4.36 -12.69 -9.01
CA PHE A 21 3.98 -11.27 -9.17
C PHE A 21 4.27 -10.40 -7.94
N ILE A 22 4.55 -11.00 -6.78
CA ILE A 22 4.92 -10.28 -5.55
C ILE A 22 6.42 -10.34 -5.29
N ARG A 23 7.12 -11.36 -5.83
CA ARG A 23 8.57 -11.50 -5.67
C ARG A 23 9.31 -10.30 -6.25
N VAL A 24 10.36 -9.87 -5.58
CA VAL A 24 11.22 -8.77 -6.04
C VAL A 24 12.64 -9.29 -6.13
N ASN A 25 13.13 -9.55 -7.36
CA ASN A 25 14.52 -9.92 -7.52
C ASN A 25 15.42 -8.71 -7.26
N PRO A 26 16.60 -8.93 -6.66
CA PRO A 26 17.49 -7.82 -6.35
C PRO A 26 17.94 -7.02 -7.59
N GLY A 27 18.09 -7.68 -8.74
CA GLY A 27 18.45 -7.04 -10.00
C GLY A 27 17.33 -6.22 -10.64
N ASP A 28 16.08 -6.39 -10.20
CA ASP A 28 14.91 -5.69 -10.74
C ASP A 28 14.61 -4.38 -9.99
N ILE A 29 15.31 -4.12 -8.87
CA ILE A 29 15.15 -2.90 -8.06
C ILE A 29 15.91 -1.74 -8.70
N THR A 30 15.32 -1.23 -9.77
CA THR A 30 15.79 -0.07 -10.51
C THR A 30 15.07 1.21 -10.04
N LEU A 31 15.52 2.38 -10.51
CA LEU A 31 14.79 3.63 -10.27
C LEU A 31 13.33 3.57 -10.76
N LYS A 32 13.08 2.79 -11.82
CA LYS A 32 11.73 2.51 -12.32
C LYS A 32 10.87 1.80 -11.27
N PHE A 33 11.41 0.80 -10.56
CA PHE A 33 10.71 0.12 -9.47
C PHE A 33 10.29 1.10 -8.37
N VAL A 34 11.17 2.05 -8.04
CA VAL A 34 10.90 3.09 -7.03
C VAL A 34 9.73 3.98 -7.47
N PHE A 35 9.78 4.49 -8.70
CA PHE A 35 8.70 5.32 -9.23
C PHE A 35 7.39 4.56 -9.40
N ASP A 36 7.44 3.29 -9.80
CA ASP A 36 6.27 2.43 -9.87
C ASP A 36 5.66 2.23 -8.48
N ASN A 37 6.46 2.01 -7.44
CA ASN A 37 5.98 1.91 -6.06
C ASN A 37 5.34 3.20 -5.59
N ILE A 38 5.98 4.36 -5.80
CA ILE A 38 5.43 5.68 -5.42
C ILE A 38 4.11 5.93 -6.14
N ARG A 39 4.05 5.66 -7.45
CA ARG A 39 2.81 5.78 -8.23
C ARG A 39 1.71 4.88 -7.68
N ASN A 40 2.02 3.62 -7.38
CA ASN A 40 1.06 2.67 -6.83
C ASN A 40 0.54 3.10 -5.45
N VAL A 41 1.41 3.66 -4.60
CA VAL A 41 0.99 4.29 -3.34
C VAL A 41 -0.01 5.41 -3.60
N GLY A 42 0.31 6.31 -4.54
CA GLY A 42 -0.58 7.43 -4.91
C GLY A 42 -1.93 6.97 -5.47
N ILE A 43 -1.95 5.92 -6.29
CA ILE A 43 -3.19 5.34 -6.83
C ILE A 43 -4.04 4.74 -5.71
N ALA A 44 -3.43 3.95 -4.82
CA ALA A 44 -4.15 3.37 -3.68
C ALA A 44 -4.71 4.45 -2.75
N ALA A 45 -3.95 5.52 -2.51
CA ALA A 45 -4.38 6.68 -1.75
C ALA A 45 -5.60 7.38 -2.38
N ALA A 46 -5.51 7.68 -3.69
CA ALA A 46 -6.55 8.37 -4.42
C ALA A 46 -7.85 7.54 -4.50
N LEU A 47 -7.73 6.23 -4.75
CA LEU A 47 -8.88 5.33 -4.75
C LEU A 47 -9.55 5.27 -3.39
N PHE A 48 -8.76 5.20 -2.30
CA PHE A 48 -9.32 5.17 -0.96
C PHE A 48 -10.06 6.47 -0.64
N TYR A 49 -9.46 7.62 -0.96
CA TYR A 49 -10.09 8.92 -0.78
C TYR A 49 -11.40 9.03 -1.58
N CYS A 50 -11.39 8.61 -2.85
CA CYS A 50 -12.61 8.54 -3.65
C CYS A 50 -13.68 7.68 -2.98
N GLY A 51 -13.34 6.47 -2.53
CA GLY A 51 -14.25 5.58 -1.79
C GLY A 51 -14.83 6.24 -0.53
N ALA A 52 -13.98 6.93 0.24
CA ALA A 52 -14.41 7.67 1.43
C ALA A 52 -15.40 8.80 1.11
N LEU A 53 -15.17 9.56 0.02
CA LEU A 53 -16.08 10.61 -0.42
C LEU A 53 -17.45 10.05 -0.84
N ILE A 54 -17.48 8.94 -1.59
CA ILE A 54 -18.74 8.29 -2.01
C ILE A 54 -19.58 7.92 -0.78
N PHE A 55 -18.93 7.32 0.22
CA PHE A 55 -19.61 6.85 1.43
C PHE A 55 -20.20 7.99 2.25
N ARG A 56 -19.50 9.13 2.33
CA ARG A 56 -19.99 10.34 3.00
C ARG A 56 -21.19 10.99 2.31
N GLY A 57 -21.67 10.41 1.21
CA GLY A 57 -22.80 10.93 0.45
C GLY A 57 -22.45 12.19 -0.31
N GLU A 58 -21.16 12.48 -0.52
CA GLU A 58 -20.79 13.56 -1.43
C GLU A 58 -21.27 13.21 -2.84
N PRO A 59 -22.00 14.11 -3.51
CA PRO A 59 -22.71 13.77 -4.73
C PRO A 59 -21.70 13.57 -5.87
N LEU A 60 -21.30 12.33 -6.07
CA LEU A 60 -20.72 11.88 -7.33
C LEU A 60 -21.85 11.82 -8.37
N ARG A 61 -22.23 13.00 -8.88
CA ARG A 61 -23.24 13.17 -9.95
C ARG A 61 -22.90 12.43 -11.25
N VAL A 62 -21.81 11.66 -11.30
CA VAL A 62 -21.20 11.16 -12.53
C VAL A 62 -21.35 9.65 -12.70
N PHE A 63 -21.67 8.86 -11.66
CA PHE A 63 -21.53 7.39 -11.80
C PHE A 63 -22.74 6.52 -11.46
N PHE A 64 -23.57 6.79 -10.44
CA PHE A 64 -24.63 5.83 -10.08
C PHE A 64 -25.85 6.47 -9.41
N ASP A 65 -27.03 6.35 -10.05
CA ASP A 65 -28.32 6.90 -9.61
C ASP A 65 -29.08 5.96 -8.63
N LEU A 66 -28.35 5.10 -7.91
CA LEU A 66 -28.90 4.11 -6.98
C LEU A 66 -28.22 4.27 -5.61
N ALA A 67 -28.90 4.90 -4.65
CA ALA A 67 -28.35 5.21 -3.32
C ALA A 67 -27.81 3.98 -2.55
N TYR A 68 -28.49 2.83 -2.64
CA TYR A 68 -28.01 1.57 -2.04
C TYR A 68 -26.74 1.02 -2.71
N SER A 69 -26.54 1.32 -4.00
CA SER A 69 -25.34 0.93 -4.73
C SER A 69 -24.13 1.75 -4.30
N GLN A 70 -24.31 3.01 -3.89
CA GLN A 70 -23.21 3.92 -3.58
C GLN A 70 -22.42 3.48 -2.35
N VAL A 71 -23.10 3.05 -1.28
CA VAL A 71 -22.46 2.52 -0.06
C VAL A 71 -21.72 1.20 -0.34
N PHE A 72 -22.31 0.31 -1.14
CA PHE A 72 -21.65 -0.94 -1.49
C PHE A 72 -20.43 -0.71 -2.40
N VAL A 73 -20.55 0.20 -3.37
CA VAL A 73 -19.48 0.60 -4.27
C VAL A 73 -18.35 1.30 -3.51
N SER A 74 -18.68 2.16 -2.55
CA SER A 74 -17.69 2.85 -1.73
C SER A 74 -16.87 1.87 -0.89
N LEU A 75 -17.53 0.90 -0.23
CA LEU A 75 -16.88 -0.16 0.51
C LEU A 75 -15.99 -1.02 -0.38
N ALA A 76 -16.48 -1.39 -1.58
CA ALA A 76 -15.70 -2.15 -2.55
C ALA A 76 -14.44 -1.38 -3.01
N ILE A 77 -14.56 -0.08 -3.27
CA ILE A 77 -13.43 0.79 -3.65
C ILE A 77 -12.43 0.91 -2.49
N CYS A 78 -12.89 1.15 -1.27
CA CYS A 78 -12.03 1.23 -0.10
C CYS A 78 -11.28 -0.09 0.14
N LEU A 79 -11.97 -1.23 0.00
CA LEU A 79 -11.35 -2.56 0.13
C LEU A 79 -10.32 -2.81 -0.97
N LEU A 80 -10.63 -2.48 -2.22
CA LEU A 80 -9.68 -2.61 -3.34
C LEU A 80 -8.42 -1.76 -3.10
N SER A 81 -8.61 -0.53 -2.61
CA SER A 81 -7.52 0.39 -2.27
C SER A 81 -6.62 -0.18 -1.18
N PHE A 82 -7.23 -0.78 -0.14
CA PHE A 82 -6.51 -1.45 0.94
C PHE A 82 -5.67 -2.64 0.43
N VAL A 83 -6.23 -3.45 -0.46
CA VAL A 83 -5.51 -4.57 -1.09
C VAL A 83 -4.32 -4.06 -1.91
N LEU A 84 -4.51 -3.03 -2.72
CA LEU A 84 -3.43 -2.42 -3.52
C LEU A 84 -2.31 -1.86 -2.65
N TRP A 85 -2.65 -1.13 -1.59
CA TRP A 85 -1.69 -0.62 -0.62
C TRP A 85 -0.92 -1.78 0.06
N SER A 86 -1.62 -2.83 0.50
CA SER A 86 -1.01 -3.99 1.17
C SER A 86 -0.03 -4.74 0.26
N LEU A 87 -0.39 -4.93 -1.02
CA LEU A 87 0.48 -5.58 -2.00
C LEU A 87 1.73 -4.75 -2.28
N ASN A 88 1.56 -3.42 -2.38
CA ASN A 88 2.68 -2.51 -2.60
C ASN A 88 3.61 -2.47 -1.37
N LEU A 89 3.06 -2.58 -0.15
CA LEU A 89 3.83 -2.63 1.10
C LEU A 89 4.67 -3.90 1.15
N LEU A 90 4.08 -5.03 0.75
CA LEU A 90 4.75 -6.31 0.67
C LEU A 90 5.90 -6.29 -0.36
N GLN A 91 5.70 -5.65 -1.52
CA GLN A 91 6.77 -5.44 -2.50
C GLN A 91 7.92 -4.58 -1.95
N ALA A 92 7.62 -3.49 -1.24
CA ALA A 92 8.64 -2.67 -0.58
C ALA A 92 9.39 -3.45 0.53
N ALA A 93 8.70 -4.29 1.30
CA ALA A 93 9.31 -5.16 2.30
C ALA A 93 10.25 -6.20 1.66
N PHE A 94 9.82 -6.83 0.57
CA PHE A 94 10.67 -7.75 -0.19
C PHE A 94 11.85 -7.05 -0.87
N ALA A 95 11.68 -5.80 -1.30
CA ALA A 95 12.78 -4.98 -1.79
C ALA A 95 13.85 -4.76 -0.72
N ILE A 96 13.46 -4.55 0.54
CA ILE A 96 14.40 -4.41 1.67
C ILE A 96 15.08 -5.76 1.96
N ILE A 97 14.31 -6.85 2.05
CA ILE A 97 14.80 -8.17 2.48
C ILE A 97 15.71 -8.81 1.43
N GLY A 98 15.42 -8.62 0.15
CA GLY A 98 16.19 -9.18 -0.96
C GLY A 98 17.56 -8.54 -1.14
N GLN A 99 17.85 -7.41 -0.49
CA GLN A 99 19.01 -6.58 -0.81
C GLN A 99 20.10 -6.65 0.25
N LYS A 100 21.32 -6.90 -0.21
CA LYS A 100 22.55 -6.84 0.61
C LYS A 100 23.28 -5.49 0.47
N GLU A 101 22.99 -4.73 -0.58
CA GLU A 101 23.65 -3.46 -0.86
C GLU A 101 22.99 -2.28 -0.13
N ARG A 102 23.80 -1.56 0.65
CA ARG A 102 23.35 -0.44 1.51
C ARG A 102 22.54 0.66 0.81
N PRO A 103 22.87 1.14 -0.41
CA PRO A 103 22.09 2.21 -1.05
C PRO A 103 20.68 1.76 -1.45
N ILE A 104 20.50 0.49 -1.83
CA ILE A 104 19.20 -0.05 -2.21
C ILE A 104 18.33 -0.32 -0.98
N VAL A 105 18.94 -0.76 0.13
CA VAL A 105 18.26 -0.89 1.42
C VAL A 105 17.71 0.46 1.90
N PHE A 106 18.45 1.55 1.72
CA PHE A 106 17.97 2.90 2.05
C PHE A 106 16.71 3.28 1.27
N ILE A 107 16.70 3.04 -0.05
CA ILE A 107 15.53 3.26 -0.92
C ILE A 107 14.34 2.42 -0.46
N GLY A 108 14.56 1.14 -0.16
CA GLY A 108 13.53 0.25 0.38
C GLY A 108 12.94 0.79 1.69
N ILE A 109 13.77 1.27 2.61
CA ILE A 109 13.31 1.88 3.88
C ILE A 109 12.47 3.13 3.62
N VAL A 110 12.89 4.02 2.71
CA VAL A 110 12.11 5.22 2.35
C VAL A 110 10.75 4.83 1.78
N LEU A 111 10.69 3.85 0.88
CA LEU A 111 9.44 3.33 0.34
C LEU A 111 8.55 2.71 1.42
N PHE A 112 9.13 1.96 2.35
CA PHE A 112 8.40 1.39 3.47
C PHE A 112 7.82 2.47 4.40
N LEU A 113 8.61 3.48 4.74
CA LEU A 113 8.15 4.61 5.56
C LEU A 113 7.03 5.40 4.88
N LEU A 114 7.12 5.62 3.57
CA LEU A 114 6.05 6.25 2.78
C LEU A 114 4.75 5.46 2.87
N GLN A 115 4.83 4.13 2.80
CA GLN A 115 3.67 3.25 2.89
C GLN A 115 3.11 3.16 4.30
N ALA A 116 3.95 3.15 5.33
CA ALA A 116 3.53 3.23 6.72
C ALA A 116 2.82 4.56 7.01
N ALA A 117 3.36 5.68 6.53
CA ALA A 117 2.72 7.00 6.65
C ALA A 117 1.35 7.02 5.98
N MET A 118 1.23 6.44 4.79
CA MET A 118 -0.06 6.28 4.11
C MET A 118 -1.04 5.39 4.89
N GLY A 119 -0.56 4.31 5.52
CA GLY A 119 -1.38 3.48 6.39
C GLY A 119 -1.96 4.28 7.56
N ILE A 120 -1.17 5.15 8.19
CA ILE A 120 -1.65 6.02 9.27
C ILE A 120 -2.76 6.95 8.76
N VAL A 121 -2.56 7.58 7.59
CA VAL A 121 -3.59 8.43 6.97
C VAL A 121 -4.85 7.63 6.63
N PHE A 122 -4.70 6.40 6.16
CA PHE A 122 -5.80 5.49 5.84
C PHE A 122 -6.64 5.18 7.09
N PHE A 123 -6.00 4.71 8.17
CA PHE A 123 -6.72 4.33 9.39
C PHE A 123 -7.36 5.53 10.10
N THR A 124 -6.69 6.69 10.12
CA THR A 124 -7.28 7.92 10.68
C THR A 124 -8.53 8.39 9.93
N HIS A 125 -8.59 8.19 8.60
CA HIS A 125 -9.78 8.51 7.82
C HIS A 125 -10.85 7.44 7.88
N ILE A 126 -10.49 6.18 8.16
CA ILE A 126 -11.44 5.10 8.44
C ILE A 126 -12.17 5.34 9.75
N ASP A 127 -11.48 5.73 10.82
CA ASP A 127 -12.13 5.98 12.11
C ASP A 127 -13.13 7.14 11.96
N ALA A 128 -12.71 8.22 11.28
CA ALA A 128 -13.59 9.33 10.89
C ALA A 128 -14.65 8.99 9.82
N PHE A 129 -14.65 7.76 9.29
CA PHE A 129 -15.65 7.25 8.34
C PHE A 129 -16.69 6.38 9.06
N PHE A 130 -16.33 5.70 10.16
CA PHE A 130 -17.25 4.91 10.98
C PHE A 130 -17.92 5.71 12.11
N ASP A 131 -17.35 6.84 12.52
CA ASP A 131 -17.91 7.73 13.55
C ASP A 131 -18.95 8.75 13.01
N GLY A 132 -19.20 8.76 11.70
CA GLY A 132 -20.10 9.69 11.00
C GLY A 132 -21.49 9.13 10.70
#